data_AF-A0A8J5EPD5-F1
#
_entry.id   AF-A0A8J5EPD5-F1
#
_cell.length_a   1.000
_cell.length_b   1.000
_cell.length_c   1.000
_cell.angle_alpha   90.00
_cell.angle_beta   90.00
_cell.angle_gamma   90.00
#
_symmetry.space_group_name_H-M   'P 1'
#
loop_
_entity.id
_entity.type
_entity.pdbx_description
1 polymer ?
#
loop_
_entity_poly.entity_id
_entity_poly.type
_entity_poly.pdbx_seq_one_letter_code
_entity_poly.pdbx_strand_id
1 'polypeptide(L)'
;MHLFVLIHGLWGSATHMAAVKEVLDTTYGVKAGGDMVAYATQSNHGTLTYDGVKVCARRCYLEIKEVIRRYSEDEGVTFDRISILGYSLGGLIARYLSGILLDEGFFDKVKPVVFSTIATPHLGSKFHRTDKRWFAWMNSLGGTYLGSTGRDLFLKDPTIAEMSDPSSSAYKALELFESRVLLANCRNDRTVHFPTAFITAANPFANLRWLDLKFHEVKLSEPVVDKYGWSHSPRIIDFKQTTKRSIPLPVYHEHIRQKLVFWTFAATVGPLAITAVLIASMFFTNNSNNRVSKFLREGDKVLMDEILESIKMETFDEEWMNEGEEKDEKSVGKTDEKDENAKKQPSPVSETDTSKAEEDADVMAAGITEATVEGVILGDDLNSNDEPASTETKVVGLEEAMEAARHTGDRGLIPSWTRNAPFSEEVLTMIENMDKLGWEKYAVYITVIHSHAAIVARRGLTQQGQGAATLRLFSEIIRSKI
;
A
#
# COMPACT_ATOMS: atom_id res chain seq x y z
N MET A 1 -3.08 -10.43 -23.80
CA MET A 1 -3.29 -10.65 -22.34
C MET A 1 -2.94 -9.37 -21.60
N HIS A 2 -3.61 -9.08 -20.50
CA HIS A 2 -3.39 -7.90 -19.66
C HIS A 2 -2.63 -8.28 -18.38
N LEU A 3 -1.43 -7.73 -18.19
CA LEU A 3 -0.67 -7.87 -16.94
C LEU A 3 -1.08 -6.78 -15.93
N PHE A 4 -1.49 -7.18 -14.73
CA PHE A 4 -1.78 -6.27 -13.63
C PHE A 4 -0.72 -6.42 -12.53
N VAL A 5 0.22 -5.49 -12.45
CA VAL A 5 1.33 -5.50 -11.48
C VAL A 5 0.90 -4.89 -10.14
N LEU A 6 1.14 -5.59 -9.04
CA LEU A 6 0.81 -5.17 -7.68
C LEU A 6 2.10 -4.99 -6.86
N ILE A 7 2.29 -3.81 -6.27
CA ILE A 7 3.53 -3.45 -5.54
C ILE A 7 3.18 -3.07 -4.10
N HIS A 8 3.79 -3.78 -3.14
CA HIS A 8 3.54 -3.60 -1.71
C HIS A 8 4.30 -2.39 -1.11
N GLY A 9 3.96 -2.06 0.14
CA GLY A 9 4.56 -0.95 0.89
C GLY A 9 5.83 -1.29 1.66
N LEU A 10 6.34 -0.31 2.41
CA LEU A 10 7.49 -0.43 3.32
C LEU A 10 7.28 -1.61 4.28
N TRP A 11 8.35 -2.37 4.57
CA TRP A 11 8.33 -3.56 5.45
C TRP A 11 7.41 -4.71 5.00
N GLY A 12 6.80 -4.61 3.83
CA GLY A 12 5.86 -5.61 3.34
C GLY A 12 6.47 -6.76 2.56
N SER A 13 5.60 -7.62 2.04
CA SER A 13 5.93 -8.63 1.03
C SER A 13 4.75 -8.77 0.06
N ALA A 14 4.88 -9.62 -0.97
CA ALA A 14 3.80 -9.92 -1.92
C ALA A 14 2.49 -10.33 -1.22
N THR A 15 2.56 -10.97 -0.04
CA THR A 15 1.39 -11.37 0.76
C THR A 15 0.49 -10.20 1.17
N HIS A 16 1.04 -8.99 1.31
CA HIS A 16 0.25 -7.78 1.62
C HIS A 16 -0.70 -7.40 0.48
N MET A 17 -0.44 -7.90 -0.74
CA MET A 17 -1.29 -7.71 -1.91
C MET A 17 -2.19 -8.92 -2.18
N ALA A 18 -2.15 -9.98 -1.37
CA ALA A 18 -2.88 -11.23 -1.62
C ALA A 18 -4.38 -11.02 -1.75
N ALA A 19 -5.00 -10.27 -0.84
CA ALA A 19 -6.43 -9.97 -0.89
C ALA A 19 -6.80 -9.12 -2.13
N VAL A 20 -5.90 -8.23 -2.55
CA VAL A 20 -6.10 -7.41 -3.76
C VAL A 20 -6.03 -8.30 -5.00
N LYS A 21 -5.00 -9.15 -5.08
CA LYS A 21 -4.83 -10.13 -6.15
C LYS A 21 -6.05 -11.05 -6.25
N GLU A 22 -6.52 -11.60 -5.12
CA GLU A 22 -7.71 -12.46 -5.06
C GLU A 22 -8.96 -11.76 -5.59
N VAL A 23 -9.20 -10.50 -5.18
CA VAL A 23 -10.33 -9.72 -5.67
C VAL A 23 -10.21 -9.46 -7.18
N LEU A 24 -9.03 -9.10 -7.67
CA LEU A 24 -8.81 -8.86 -9.11
C LEU A 24 -8.95 -10.16 -9.92
N ASP A 25 -8.37 -11.27 -9.47
CA ASP A 25 -8.43 -12.56 -10.16
C ASP A 25 -9.86 -13.10 -10.22
N THR A 26 -10.64 -12.93 -9.15
CA THR A 26 -12.06 -13.35 -9.13
C THR A 26 -12.96 -12.44 -9.96
N THR A 27 -12.55 -11.21 -10.24
CA THR A 27 -13.38 -10.25 -10.99
C THR A 27 -13.00 -10.17 -12.48
N TYR A 28 -11.70 -10.30 -12.81
CA TYR A 28 -11.13 -10.09 -14.16
C TYR A 28 -10.15 -11.18 -14.60
N GLY A 29 -9.70 -12.02 -13.67
CA GLY A 29 -8.67 -12.99 -13.95
C GLY A 29 -9.13 -14.02 -14.97
N VAL A 30 -8.16 -14.78 -15.49
CA VAL A 30 -8.42 -15.93 -16.38
C VAL A 30 -9.44 -16.90 -15.77
N LYS A 31 -9.42 -17.11 -14.44
CA LYS A 31 -10.41 -17.93 -13.71
C LYS A 31 -11.85 -17.43 -13.84
N ALA A 32 -12.03 -16.12 -13.91
CA ALA A 32 -13.33 -15.49 -14.08
C ALA A 32 -13.78 -15.45 -15.55
N GLY A 33 -13.00 -16.06 -16.46
CA GLY A 33 -13.23 -16.01 -17.91
C GLY A 33 -12.72 -14.73 -18.58
N GLY A 34 -11.90 -13.93 -17.88
CA GLY A 34 -11.25 -12.74 -18.42
C GLY A 34 -9.88 -13.01 -19.04
N ASP A 35 -9.18 -11.95 -19.43
CA ASP A 35 -7.84 -12.01 -20.05
C ASP A 35 -6.79 -11.20 -19.27
N MET A 36 -6.91 -11.20 -17.95
CA MET A 36 -6.00 -10.51 -17.03
C MET A 36 -5.24 -11.51 -16.14
N VAL A 37 -3.96 -11.20 -15.89
CA VAL A 37 -3.11 -11.86 -14.91
C VAL A 37 -2.66 -10.83 -13.87
N ALA A 38 -3.08 -10.98 -12.62
CA ALA A 38 -2.54 -10.16 -11.53
C ALA A 38 -1.24 -10.77 -10.99
N TYR A 39 -0.18 -9.98 -10.88
CA TYR A 39 1.13 -10.40 -10.37
C TYR A 39 1.59 -9.49 -9.25
N ALA A 40 1.85 -10.05 -8.07
CA ALA A 40 2.38 -9.32 -6.92
C ALA A 40 3.90 -9.44 -6.88
N THR A 41 4.61 -8.31 -6.95
CA THR A 41 6.07 -8.29 -6.94
C THR A 41 6.61 -8.79 -5.60
N GLN A 42 7.61 -9.66 -5.66
CA GLN A 42 8.28 -10.29 -4.51
C GLN A 42 9.62 -9.62 -4.17
N SER A 43 10.25 -8.97 -5.15
CA SER A 43 11.67 -8.59 -5.05
C SER A 43 12.01 -7.53 -3.98
N ASN A 44 11.03 -6.85 -3.40
CA ASN A 44 11.25 -5.79 -2.42
C ASN A 44 10.85 -6.18 -0.98
N HIS A 45 10.81 -7.46 -0.62
CA HIS A 45 10.34 -7.89 0.71
C HIS A 45 11.12 -7.26 1.88
N GLY A 46 10.45 -7.08 3.02
CA GLY A 46 11.09 -6.77 4.30
C GLY A 46 11.97 -5.52 4.25
N THR A 47 13.24 -5.67 4.63
CA THR A 47 14.22 -4.58 4.69
C THR A 47 14.80 -4.18 3.35
N LEU A 48 14.56 -4.93 2.26
CA LEU A 48 14.92 -4.51 0.90
C LEU A 48 14.19 -3.22 0.51
N THR A 49 13.03 -2.95 1.12
CA THR A 49 12.31 -1.68 0.99
C THR A 49 13.09 -0.45 1.49
N TYR A 50 14.23 -0.59 2.17
CA TYR A 50 15.06 0.54 2.64
C TYR A 50 15.92 1.15 1.52
N ASP A 51 16.07 0.43 0.39
CA ASP A 51 17.03 0.75 -0.66
C ASP A 51 16.67 2.00 -1.49
N GLY A 52 15.54 2.63 -1.18
CA GLY A 52 15.06 3.84 -1.86
C GLY A 52 14.16 3.49 -3.03
N VAL A 53 13.33 4.47 -3.41
CA VAL A 53 12.34 4.34 -4.47
C VAL A 53 13.01 3.94 -5.80
N LYS A 54 14.15 4.55 -6.13
CA LYS A 54 14.87 4.33 -7.39
C LYS A 54 15.35 2.88 -7.53
N VAL A 55 15.99 2.32 -6.48
CA VAL A 55 16.52 0.96 -6.50
C VAL A 55 15.39 -0.06 -6.45
N CYS A 56 14.40 0.14 -5.59
CA CYS A 56 13.25 -0.75 -5.50
C CYS A 56 12.48 -0.82 -6.83
N ALA A 57 12.33 0.31 -7.53
CA ALA A 57 11.68 0.36 -8.84
C ALA A 57 12.50 -0.33 -9.93
N ARG A 58 13.83 -0.18 -9.93
CA ARG A 58 14.71 -0.92 -10.85
C ARG A 58 14.61 -2.43 -10.61
N ARG A 59 14.53 -2.84 -9.35
CA ARG A 59 14.33 -4.25 -8.97
C ARG A 59 12.99 -4.79 -9.49
N CYS A 60 11.89 -4.05 -9.29
CA CYS A 60 10.59 -4.39 -9.88
C CYS A 60 10.63 -4.46 -11.41
N TYR A 61 11.31 -3.54 -12.09
CA TYR A 61 11.42 -3.55 -13.56
C TYR A 61 12.06 -4.84 -14.07
N LEU A 62 13.18 -5.22 -13.46
CA LEU A 62 13.91 -6.44 -13.80
C LEU A 62 13.07 -7.71 -13.52
N GLU A 63 12.38 -7.74 -12.39
CA GLU A 63 11.44 -8.81 -12.03
C GLU A 63 10.29 -8.93 -13.05
N ILE A 64 9.64 -7.83 -13.40
CA ILE A 64 8.54 -7.82 -14.39
C ILE A 64 9.01 -8.33 -15.75
N LYS A 65 10.22 -7.96 -16.18
CA LYS A 65 10.79 -8.48 -17.43
C LYS A 65 10.99 -9.98 -17.40
N GLU A 66 11.50 -10.52 -16.29
CA GLU A 66 11.67 -11.95 -16.13
C GLU A 66 10.32 -12.69 -16.09
N VAL A 67 9.32 -12.13 -15.41
CA VAL A 67 7.96 -12.68 -15.37
C VAL A 67 7.34 -12.71 -16.78
N ILE A 68 7.41 -11.61 -17.52
CA ILE A 68 6.92 -11.54 -18.90
C ILE A 68 7.63 -12.57 -19.79
N ARG A 69 8.95 -12.72 -19.63
CA ARG A 69 9.74 -13.70 -20.37
C ARG A 69 9.28 -15.14 -20.08
N ARG A 70 9.09 -15.50 -18.81
CA ARG A 70 8.60 -16.84 -18.41
C ARG A 70 7.21 -17.14 -18.93
N TYR A 71 6.26 -16.21 -18.79
CA TYR A 71 4.93 -16.37 -19.38
C TYR A 71 4.99 -16.58 -20.91
N SER A 72 5.89 -15.89 -21.60
CA SER A 72 6.06 -16.06 -23.04
C SER A 72 6.71 -17.39 -23.41
N GLU A 73 7.69 -17.87 -22.66
CA GLU A 73 8.44 -19.11 -22.98
C GLU A 73 7.74 -20.38 -22.51
N ASP A 74 7.18 -20.35 -21.29
CA ASP A 74 6.61 -21.53 -20.62
C ASP A 74 5.14 -21.72 -21.01
N GLU A 75 4.38 -20.63 -21.18
CA GLU A 75 2.93 -20.67 -21.43
C GLU A 75 2.52 -20.13 -22.81
N GLY A 76 3.47 -19.57 -23.58
CA GLY A 76 3.16 -18.92 -24.86
C GLY A 76 2.29 -17.66 -24.73
N VAL A 77 2.24 -17.06 -23.53
CA VAL A 77 1.41 -15.88 -23.23
C VAL A 77 2.17 -14.60 -23.58
N THR A 78 1.55 -13.74 -24.38
CA THR A 78 2.06 -12.39 -24.67
C THR A 78 1.17 -11.33 -24.02
N PHE A 79 1.79 -10.38 -23.33
CA PHE A 79 1.11 -9.24 -22.74
C PHE A 79 1.12 -8.04 -23.70
N ASP A 80 -0.06 -7.50 -23.98
CA ASP A 80 -0.26 -6.33 -24.86
C ASP A 80 -0.79 -5.11 -24.08
N ARG A 81 -1.17 -5.31 -22.82
CA ARG A 81 -1.66 -4.29 -21.89
C ARG A 81 -1.02 -4.45 -20.53
N ILE A 82 -0.80 -3.33 -19.84
CA ILE A 82 -0.31 -3.30 -18.47
C ILE A 82 -1.14 -2.35 -17.60
N SER A 83 -1.39 -2.76 -16.36
CA SER A 83 -1.86 -1.89 -15.28
C SER A 83 -0.99 -2.08 -14.06
N ILE A 84 -0.86 -1.02 -13.25
CA ILE A 84 -0.01 -1.02 -12.06
C ILE A 84 -0.83 -0.50 -10.88
N LEU A 85 -0.77 -1.22 -9.77
CA LEU A 85 -1.27 -0.78 -8.48
C LEU A 85 -0.13 -0.76 -7.47
N GLY A 86 0.07 0.38 -6.83
CA GLY A 86 0.98 0.49 -5.69
C GLY A 86 0.22 0.77 -4.38
N TYR A 87 0.55 0.01 -3.33
CA TYR A 87 0.05 0.24 -1.98
C TYR A 87 1.13 0.95 -1.13
N SER A 88 0.77 2.04 -0.47
CA SER A 88 1.69 2.79 0.40
C SER A 88 2.97 3.19 -0.37
N LEU A 89 4.17 2.92 0.16
CA LEU A 89 5.45 3.11 -0.54
C LEU A 89 5.46 2.50 -1.97
N GLY A 90 4.76 1.39 -2.17
CA GLY A 90 4.64 0.73 -3.47
C GLY A 90 4.09 1.63 -4.57
N GLY A 91 3.27 2.64 -4.23
CA GLY A 91 2.81 3.63 -5.22
C GLY A 91 3.90 4.61 -5.65
N LEU A 92 4.87 4.94 -4.80
CA LEU A 92 6.04 5.73 -5.19
C LEU A 92 6.98 4.89 -6.06
N ILE A 93 7.20 3.62 -5.68
CA ILE A 93 7.94 2.65 -6.49
C ILE A 93 7.30 2.50 -7.87
N ALA A 94 5.98 2.35 -7.93
CA ALA A 94 5.21 2.24 -9.18
C ALA A 94 5.36 3.47 -10.09
N ARG A 95 5.37 4.69 -9.52
CA ARG A 95 5.60 5.92 -10.29
C ARG A 95 6.97 5.93 -10.93
N TYR A 96 8.01 5.60 -10.17
CA TYR A 96 9.37 5.57 -10.69
C TYR A 96 9.55 4.44 -11.72
N LEU A 97 9.01 3.25 -11.44
CA LEU A 97 8.97 2.11 -12.35
C LEU A 97 8.34 2.48 -13.69
N SER A 98 7.23 3.22 -13.67
CA SER A 98 6.57 3.69 -14.89
C SER A 98 7.50 4.53 -15.75
N GLY A 99 8.31 5.40 -15.12
CA GLY A 99 9.37 6.14 -15.81
C GLY A 99 10.42 5.24 -16.44
N ILE A 100 10.89 4.20 -15.73
CA ILE A 100 11.81 3.20 -16.28
C ILE A 100 11.20 2.49 -17.49
N LEU A 101 9.93 2.06 -17.40
CA LEU A 101 9.23 1.38 -18.49
C LEU A 101 9.13 2.29 -19.74
N LEU A 102 8.87 3.59 -19.54
CA LEU A 102 8.86 4.56 -20.62
C LEU A 102 10.25 4.71 -21.26
N ASP A 103 11.29 4.93 -20.46
CA ASP A 103 12.65 5.17 -20.95
C ASP A 103 13.21 3.94 -21.70
N GLU A 104 12.78 2.74 -21.33
CA GLU A 104 13.19 1.48 -21.94
C GLU A 104 12.31 1.08 -23.16
N GLY A 105 11.39 1.95 -23.59
CA GLY A 105 10.53 1.72 -24.75
C GLY A 105 9.49 0.60 -24.56
N PHE A 106 9.18 0.24 -23.31
CA PHE A 106 8.22 -0.84 -23.03
C PHE A 106 6.81 -0.51 -23.56
N PHE A 107 6.41 0.76 -23.43
CA PHE A 107 5.08 1.21 -23.86
C PHE A 107 4.89 1.29 -25.37
N ASP A 108 5.93 1.07 -26.18
CA ASP A 108 5.82 0.99 -27.65
C ASP A 108 5.07 -0.26 -28.09
N LYS A 109 5.08 -1.31 -27.26
CA LYS A 109 4.46 -2.62 -27.55
C LYS A 109 3.34 -2.97 -26.59
N VAL A 110 3.40 -2.44 -25.36
CA VAL A 110 2.45 -2.76 -24.29
C VAL A 110 1.70 -1.50 -23.90
N LYS A 111 0.38 -1.50 -24.08
CA LYS A 111 -0.46 -0.35 -23.80
C LYS A 111 -0.63 -0.15 -22.28
N PRO A 112 -0.24 1.00 -21.70
CA PRO A 112 -0.55 1.33 -20.31
C PRO A 112 -2.03 1.69 -20.15
N VAL A 113 -2.76 0.96 -19.31
CA VAL A 113 -4.23 1.10 -19.15
C VAL A 113 -4.56 1.86 -17.86
N VAL A 114 -4.38 1.24 -16.68
CA VAL A 114 -4.65 1.85 -15.38
C VAL A 114 -3.37 2.00 -14.55
N PHE A 115 -3.13 3.22 -14.08
CA PHE A 115 -2.23 3.46 -12.95
C PHE A 115 -3.07 3.69 -11.70
N SER A 116 -2.79 2.97 -10.62
CA SER A 116 -3.57 3.10 -9.39
C SER A 116 -2.73 3.09 -8.13
N THR A 117 -3.22 3.77 -7.10
CA THR A 117 -2.59 3.80 -5.78
C THR A 117 -3.60 3.65 -4.66
N ILE A 118 -3.17 3.00 -3.58
CA ILE A 118 -3.94 2.89 -2.34
C ILE A 118 -3.06 3.35 -1.18
N ALA A 119 -3.52 4.37 -0.46
CA ALA A 119 -2.83 4.94 0.71
C ALA A 119 -1.37 5.31 0.44
N THR A 120 -1.03 5.84 -0.74
CA THR A 120 0.35 6.16 -1.14
C THR A 120 0.76 7.57 -0.73
N PRO A 121 1.92 7.79 -0.08
CA PRO A 121 2.38 9.13 0.27
C PRO A 121 2.95 9.87 -0.96
N HIS A 122 2.09 10.30 -1.90
CA HIS A 122 2.50 10.93 -3.17
C HIS A 122 3.35 12.21 -2.98
N LEU A 123 3.15 12.90 -1.86
CA LEU A 123 3.82 14.14 -1.48
C LEU A 123 4.94 13.91 -0.44
N GLY A 124 5.29 12.65 -0.16
CA GLY A 124 6.14 12.27 0.96
C GLY A 124 5.39 12.23 2.30
N SER A 125 6.15 12.01 3.36
CA SER A 125 5.69 11.85 4.76
C SER A 125 6.34 12.86 5.71
N LYS A 126 6.94 13.92 5.16
CA LYS A 126 7.53 15.00 5.96
C LYS A 126 6.45 15.71 6.78
N PHE A 127 6.69 15.90 8.07
CA PHE A 127 5.87 16.77 8.90
C PHE A 127 6.20 18.22 8.54
N HIS A 128 5.25 18.93 7.92
CA HIS A 128 5.45 20.33 7.52
C HIS A 128 5.14 21.35 8.63
N ARG A 129 4.69 20.88 9.79
CA ARG A 129 4.46 21.71 10.97
C ARG A 129 5.76 22.19 11.59
N THR A 130 5.93 23.50 11.67
CA THR A 130 7.11 24.16 12.26
C THR A 130 6.88 24.66 13.69
N ASP A 131 5.66 24.55 14.20
CA ASP A 131 5.24 25.08 15.50
C ASP A 131 5.78 24.28 16.70
N LYS A 132 6.21 23.03 16.49
CA LYS A 132 6.78 22.18 17.56
C LYS A 132 8.14 21.59 17.15
N ARG A 133 9.13 21.75 18.03
CA ARG A 133 10.50 21.19 17.85
C ARG A 133 10.52 19.66 17.70
N TRP A 134 9.52 18.97 18.26
CA TRP A 134 9.35 17.53 18.13
C TRP A 134 9.17 17.07 16.67
N PHE A 135 8.45 17.82 15.83
CA PHE A 135 8.26 17.46 14.42
C PHE A 135 9.57 17.52 13.63
N ALA A 136 10.43 18.51 13.92
CA ALA A 136 11.77 18.59 13.34
C ALA A 136 12.65 17.39 13.73
N TRP A 137 12.53 16.92 14.99
CA TRP A 137 13.22 15.72 15.45
C TRP A 137 12.72 14.45 14.75
N MET A 138 11.39 14.27 14.63
CA MET A 138 10.81 13.14 13.89
C MET A 138 11.23 13.12 12.41
N ASN A 139 11.20 14.28 11.73
CA ASN A 139 11.65 14.40 10.35
C ASN A 139 13.12 13.99 10.21
N SER A 140 13.95 14.37 11.19
CA SER A 140 15.35 13.97 11.22
C SER A 140 15.49 12.45 11.39
N LEU A 141 14.75 11.85 12.33
CA LEU A 141 14.79 10.40 12.57
C LEU A 141 14.31 9.60 11.36
N GLY A 142 13.11 9.88 10.86
CA GLY A 142 12.51 9.15 9.74
C GLY A 142 13.34 9.25 8.48
N GLY A 143 13.93 10.43 8.21
CA GLY A 143 14.83 10.61 7.07
C GLY A 143 16.26 10.10 7.28
N THR A 144 16.59 9.44 8.40
CA THR A 144 17.95 8.92 8.67
C THR A 144 17.94 7.43 8.95
N TYR A 145 16.89 6.89 9.60
CA TYR A 145 16.85 5.51 10.09
C TYR A 145 16.01 4.56 9.22
N LEU A 146 15.48 5.02 8.08
CA LEU A 146 14.75 4.20 7.13
C LEU A 146 15.51 4.04 5.79
N GLY A 147 16.85 4.03 5.84
CA GLY A 147 17.67 3.92 4.64
C GLY A 147 17.50 5.09 3.65
N SER A 148 17.72 4.80 2.37
CA SER A 148 17.44 5.72 1.26
C SER A 148 15.95 6.04 1.17
N THR A 149 15.08 5.07 1.43
CA THR A 149 13.62 5.27 1.42
C THR A 149 13.16 6.33 2.42
N GLY A 150 13.77 6.38 3.60
CA GLY A 150 13.54 7.45 4.57
C GLY A 150 13.89 8.83 4.01
N ARG A 151 15.03 8.92 3.30
CA ARG A 151 15.47 10.17 2.67
C ARG A 151 14.49 10.62 1.58
N ASP A 152 13.98 9.68 0.80
CA ASP A 152 12.96 9.93 -0.23
C ASP A 152 11.65 10.42 0.42
N LEU A 153 11.08 9.64 1.35
CA LEU A 153 9.79 9.93 2.00
C LEU A 153 9.81 11.27 2.76
N PHE A 154 10.91 11.60 3.43
CA PHE A 154 11.02 12.86 4.19
C PHE A 154 11.55 14.03 3.36
N LEU A 155 11.59 13.90 2.03
CA LEU A 155 12.02 14.94 1.08
C LEU A 155 13.42 15.49 1.41
N LYS A 156 14.32 14.61 1.87
CA LYS A 156 15.77 14.92 1.96
C LYS A 156 16.46 14.63 0.63
N ASP A 157 15.98 13.64 -0.11
CA ASP A 157 16.34 13.38 -1.50
C ASP A 157 15.26 13.96 -2.43
N PRO A 158 15.62 14.58 -3.56
CA PRO A 158 14.65 15.18 -4.47
C PRO A 158 13.78 14.16 -5.22
N THR A 159 14.02 12.85 -5.08
CA THR A 159 13.35 11.78 -5.87
C THR A 159 11.82 11.92 -5.98
N ILE A 160 11.10 12.20 -4.88
CA ILE A 160 9.64 12.36 -4.93
C ILE A 160 9.22 13.65 -5.68
N ALA A 161 9.97 14.74 -5.46
CA ALA A 161 9.74 16.00 -6.14
C ALA A 161 10.05 15.88 -7.65
N GLU A 162 11.17 15.24 -8.01
CA GLU A 162 11.58 14.92 -9.39
C GLU A 162 10.49 14.14 -10.13
N MET A 163 9.94 13.09 -9.53
CA MET A 163 8.85 12.31 -10.13
C MET A 163 7.54 13.08 -10.33
N SER A 164 7.42 14.27 -9.74
CA SER A 164 6.26 15.16 -9.89
C SER A 164 6.56 16.29 -10.87
N ASP A 165 7.77 16.38 -11.40
CA ASP A 165 8.15 17.37 -12.41
C ASP A 165 7.69 16.90 -13.80
N PRO A 166 6.97 17.74 -14.58
CA PRO A 166 6.51 17.42 -15.93
C PRO A 166 7.60 17.01 -16.92
N SER A 167 8.85 17.39 -16.67
CA SER A 167 10.00 17.01 -17.51
C SER A 167 10.48 15.58 -17.25
N SER A 168 10.14 15.00 -16.09
CA SER A 168 10.60 13.67 -15.68
C SER A 168 9.93 12.54 -16.45
N SER A 169 10.65 11.44 -16.64
CA SER A 169 10.10 10.23 -17.28
C SER A 169 8.98 9.62 -16.46
N ALA A 170 9.06 9.66 -15.12
CA ALA A 170 8.00 9.18 -14.24
C ALA A 170 6.69 9.94 -14.48
N TYR A 171 6.73 11.27 -14.57
CA TYR A 171 5.54 12.07 -14.87
C TYR A 171 4.99 11.78 -16.27
N LYS A 172 5.85 11.80 -17.30
CA LYS A 172 5.46 11.51 -18.69
C LYS A 172 4.88 10.10 -18.85
N ALA A 173 5.41 9.12 -18.12
CA ALA A 173 4.87 7.77 -18.13
C ALA A 173 3.45 7.73 -17.55
N LEU A 174 3.19 8.46 -16.45
CA LEU A 174 1.85 8.59 -15.91
C LEU A 174 0.88 9.21 -16.93
N GLU A 175 1.33 10.17 -17.75
CA GLU A 175 0.53 10.76 -18.82
C GLU A 175 0.09 9.75 -19.89
N LEU A 176 0.78 8.62 -20.04
CA LEU A 176 0.43 7.58 -21.01
C LEU A 176 -0.69 6.66 -20.53
N PHE A 177 -0.87 6.46 -19.22
CA PHE A 177 -1.93 5.59 -18.70
C PHE A 177 -3.31 6.19 -18.98
N GLU A 178 -4.22 5.41 -19.54
CA GLU A 178 -5.58 5.87 -19.88
C GLU A 178 -6.37 6.37 -18.66
N SER A 179 -6.09 5.82 -17.48
CA SER A 179 -6.72 6.24 -16.22
C SER A 179 -5.73 6.23 -15.07
N ARG A 180 -5.83 7.25 -14.19
CA ARG A 180 -5.11 7.28 -12.91
C ARG A 180 -6.11 7.34 -11.76
N VAL A 181 -6.09 6.33 -10.88
CA VAL A 181 -7.05 6.19 -9.78
C VAL A 181 -6.30 6.18 -8.45
N LEU A 182 -6.76 6.93 -7.46
CA LEU A 182 -6.20 6.84 -6.10
C LEU A 182 -7.30 6.63 -5.06
N LEU A 183 -6.99 5.83 -4.04
CA LEU A 183 -7.81 5.64 -2.85
C LEU A 183 -7.04 6.12 -1.62
N ALA A 184 -7.66 7.00 -0.84
CA ALA A 184 -7.10 7.53 0.40
C ALA A 184 -8.03 7.26 1.59
N ASN A 185 -7.46 6.81 2.70
CA ASN A 185 -8.17 6.72 3.97
C ASN A 185 -8.45 8.11 4.53
N CYS A 186 -9.71 8.40 4.84
CA CYS A 186 -10.10 9.67 5.47
C CYS A 186 -9.85 9.69 6.98
N ARG A 187 -9.72 8.51 7.60
CA ARG A 187 -9.63 8.35 9.06
C ARG A 187 -8.67 7.22 9.42
N ASN A 188 -8.03 7.36 10.58
CA ASN A 188 -7.19 6.34 11.23
C ASN A 188 -5.99 5.84 10.43
N ASP A 189 -5.66 6.47 9.29
CA ASP A 189 -4.41 6.18 8.61
C ASP A 189 -3.32 6.99 9.27
N ARG A 190 -2.52 6.26 10.02
CA ARG A 190 -1.50 6.75 10.92
C ARG A 190 -0.12 6.80 10.26
N THR A 191 -0.01 6.11 9.13
CA THR A 191 1.23 5.90 8.39
C THR A 191 1.30 6.84 7.21
N VAL A 192 0.17 7.05 6.53
CA VAL A 192 0.07 7.95 5.39
C VAL A 192 -1.05 8.96 5.62
N HIS A 193 -0.64 10.22 5.80
CA HIS A 193 -1.57 11.31 6.01
C HIS A 193 -2.49 11.52 4.81
N PHE A 194 -3.76 11.83 5.06
CA PHE A 194 -4.77 12.00 3.99
C PHE A 194 -4.32 12.95 2.86
N PRO A 195 -3.74 14.14 3.10
CA PRO A 195 -3.35 15.05 2.02
C PRO A 195 -2.32 14.49 1.04
N THR A 196 -1.38 13.68 1.53
CA THR A 196 -0.36 13.06 0.69
C THR A 196 -0.93 11.86 -0.07
N ALA A 197 -1.82 11.08 0.54
CA ALA A 197 -2.58 10.02 -0.12
C ALA A 197 -3.52 10.54 -1.22
N PHE A 198 -4.16 11.69 -0.97
CA PHE A 198 -5.18 12.24 -1.85
C PHE A 198 -4.66 13.30 -2.82
N ILE A 199 -3.37 13.69 -2.74
CA ILE A 199 -2.76 14.75 -3.55
C ILE A 199 -3.57 16.04 -3.42
N THR A 200 -3.52 16.68 -2.25
CA THR A 200 -4.33 17.87 -1.98
C THR A 200 -3.67 18.76 -0.93
N ALA A 201 -3.92 20.06 -1.04
CA ALA A 201 -3.45 21.02 -0.05
C ALA A 201 -4.34 21.04 1.20
N ALA A 202 -5.53 20.44 1.20
CA ALA A 202 -6.50 20.54 2.29
C ALA A 202 -6.59 19.24 3.11
N ASN A 203 -6.76 19.37 4.44
CA ASN A 203 -7.06 18.24 5.32
C ASN A 203 -8.32 18.50 6.16
N PRO A 204 -9.53 18.31 5.59
CA PRO A 204 -10.76 18.49 6.34
C PRO A 204 -10.88 17.48 7.49
N PHE A 205 -10.29 16.29 7.32
CA PHE A 205 -10.41 15.18 8.25
C PHE A 205 -9.50 15.27 9.49
N ALA A 206 -8.65 16.29 9.57
CA ALA A 206 -7.86 16.58 10.77
C ALA A 206 -8.73 16.81 12.02
N ASN A 207 -9.99 17.20 11.85
CA ASN A 207 -10.95 17.23 12.95
C ASN A 207 -12.35 16.83 12.49
N LEU A 208 -12.68 15.54 12.65
CA LEU A 208 -13.96 14.99 12.21
C LEU A 208 -15.14 15.64 12.94
N ARG A 209 -15.00 16.10 14.19
CA ARG A 209 -16.07 16.74 14.96
C ARG A 209 -16.60 18.03 14.35
N TRP A 210 -15.92 18.56 13.34
CA TRP A 210 -16.30 19.77 12.63
C TRP A 210 -16.98 19.46 11.30
N LEU A 211 -17.16 18.19 10.96
CA LEU A 211 -17.70 17.74 9.70
C LEU A 211 -19.03 17.03 9.87
N ASP A 212 -20.00 17.44 9.06
CA ASP A 212 -21.21 16.67 8.78
C ASP A 212 -20.90 15.79 7.57
N LEU A 213 -20.48 14.54 7.82
CA LEU A 213 -20.02 13.63 6.78
C LEU A 213 -21.18 13.02 6.02
N LYS A 214 -21.12 13.12 4.69
CA LYS A 214 -22.05 12.46 3.78
C LYS A 214 -21.33 11.35 3.04
N PHE A 215 -21.93 10.16 3.06
CA PHE A 215 -21.37 8.97 2.45
C PHE A 215 -22.27 8.43 1.36
N HIS A 216 -21.65 7.91 0.31
CA HIS A 216 -22.27 6.96 -0.59
C HIS A 216 -21.86 5.55 -0.20
N GLU A 217 -22.86 4.73 0.10
CA GLU A 217 -22.68 3.28 0.16
C GLU A 217 -22.94 2.72 -1.23
N VAL A 218 -21.90 2.14 -1.83
CA VAL A 218 -22.02 1.58 -3.17
C VAL A 218 -22.65 0.20 -3.07
N LYS A 219 -23.78 0.03 -3.76
CA LYS A 219 -24.42 -1.28 -3.86
C LYS A 219 -23.55 -2.19 -4.72
N LEU A 220 -22.80 -3.07 -4.07
CA LEU A 220 -22.01 -4.11 -4.72
C LEU A 220 -22.94 -5.20 -5.30
N SER A 221 -22.47 -5.85 -6.37
CA SER A 221 -23.13 -7.01 -6.98
C SER A 221 -23.25 -8.18 -6.00
N GLU A 222 -22.19 -8.42 -5.21
CA GLU A 222 -22.13 -9.42 -4.16
C GLU A 222 -21.93 -8.76 -2.79
N PRO A 223 -22.65 -9.21 -1.75
CA PRO A 223 -22.46 -8.70 -0.40
C PRO A 223 -21.12 -9.17 0.16
N VAL A 224 -20.34 -8.24 0.72
CA VAL A 224 -19.14 -8.60 1.47
C VAL A 224 -19.54 -8.95 2.90
N VAL A 225 -19.23 -10.17 3.32
CA VAL A 225 -19.54 -10.69 4.65
C VAL A 225 -18.26 -11.09 5.36
N ASP A 226 -18.08 -10.64 6.60
CA ASP A 226 -16.92 -11.01 7.41
C ASP A 226 -17.10 -12.37 8.11
N LYS A 227 -16.04 -12.84 8.79
CA LYS A 227 -16.05 -14.12 9.52
C LYS A 227 -17.08 -14.22 10.65
N TYR A 228 -17.69 -13.11 11.05
CA TYR A 228 -18.72 -13.05 12.09
C TYR A 228 -20.14 -12.94 11.48
N GLY A 229 -20.26 -12.93 10.16
CA GLY A 229 -21.55 -12.80 9.46
C GLY A 229 -22.01 -11.36 9.29
N TRP A 230 -21.19 -10.35 9.59
CA TRP A 230 -21.58 -8.95 9.37
C TRP A 230 -21.39 -8.58 7.91
N SER A 231 -22.40 -7.93 7.34
CA SER A 231 -22.33 -7.37 5.99
C SER A 231 -21.64 -6.00 6.02
N HIS A 232 -20.75 -5.78 5.06
CA HIS A 232 -19.99 -4.54 4.90
C HIS A 232 -20.26 -3.95 3.52
N SER A 233 -20.53 -2.65 3.49
CA SER A 233 -20.61 -1.87 2.25
C SER A 233 -19.48 -0.84 2.21
N PRO A 234 -18.89 -0.58 1.03
CA PRO A 234 -17.85 0.42 0.90
C PRO A 234 -18.47 1.81 1.08
N ARG A 235 -17.81 2.65 1.88
CA ARG A 235 -18.24 4.03 2.12
C ARG A 235 -17.25 5.00 1.50
N ILE A 236 -17.72 5.75 0.51
CA ILE A 236 -16.97 6.83 -0.12
C ILE A 236 -17.54 8.17 0.35
N ILE A 237 -16.66 9.14 0.59
CA ILE A 237 -17.08 10.50 0.94
C ILE A 237 -17.71 11.19 -0.26
N ASP A 238 -18.88 11.79 -0.06
CA ASP A 238 -19.44 12.80 -0.95
C ASP A 238 -18.89 14.18 -0.55
N PHE A 239 -17.92 14.67 -1.30
CA PHE A 239 -17.31 15.98 -1.06
C PHE A 239 -18.25 17.15 -1.40
N LYS A 240 -19.21 16.94 -2.29
CA LYS A 240 -20.17 17.98 -2.72
C LYS A 240 -21.20 18.26 -1.63
N GLN A 241 -21.60 17.24 -0.87
CA GLN A 241 -22.60 17.36 0.21
C GLN A 241 -22.01 17.42 1.62
N THR A 242 -20.77 16.96 1.83
CA THR A 242 -20.11 17.09 3.13
C THR A 242 -19.88 18.56 3.47
N THR A 243 -20.22 18.99 4.69
CA THR A 243 -20.11 20.39 5.12
C THR A 243 -19.36 20.56 6.42
N LYS A 244 -18.76 21.74 6.62
CA LYS A 244 -18.14 22.15 7.89
C LYS A 244 -19.16 22.82 8.81
N ARG A 245 -19.24 22.36 10.06
CA ARG A 245 -20.06 22.97 11.12
C ARG A 245 -19.32 24.11 11.83
N SER A 246 -20.07 25.10 12.30
CA SER A 246 -19.57 26.29 13.00
C SER A 246 -19.38 26.12 14.52
N ILE A 247 -19.99 25.11 15.15
CA ILE A 247 -19.94 24.87 16.60
C ILE A 247 -19.59 23.38 16.86
N PRO A 248 -18.51 23.07 17.60
CA PRO A 248 -18.11 21.69 17.88
C PRO A 248 -19.08 21.01 18.86
N LEU A 249 -19.15 19.67 18.82
CA LEU A 249 -19.79 18.88 19.88
C LEU A 249 -19.14 19.16 21.25
N PRO A 250 -19.91 19.11 22.36
CA PRO A 250 -19.36 19.31 23.70
C PRO A 250 -18.18 18.36 23.96
N VAL A 251 -17.13 18.89 24.57
CA VAL A 251 -15.93 18.13 24.91
C VAL A 251 -16.29 17.14 26.02
N TYR A 252 -16.32 15.85 25.69
CA TYR A 252 -16.33 14.80 26.73
C TYR A 252 -14.95 14.74 27.37
N HIS A 253 -14.88 14.94 28.69
CA HIS A 253 -13.64 14.81 29.45
C HIS A 253 -13.26 13.34 29.61
N GLU A 254 -12.05 12.97 29.17
CA GLU A 254 -11.54 11.61 29.22
C GLU A 254 -11.26 11.08 30.63
N HIS A 255 -11.20 9.75 30.73
CA HIS A 255 -10.71 9.02 31.89
C HIS A 255 -9.21 9.27 32.15
N ILE A 256 -8.89 10.36 32.87
CA ILE A 256 -7.53 10.78 33.26
C ILE A 256 -6.68 9.61 33.80
N ARG A 257 -7.29 8.64 34.52
CA ARG A 257 -6.62 7.46 35.06
C ARG A 257 -6.07 6.51 33.98
N GLN A 258 -6.79 6.30 32.88
CA GLN A 258 -6.33 5.42 31.80
C GLN A 258 -5.15 6.04 31.05
N LYS A 259 -5.19 7.36 30.82
CA LYS A 259 -4.06 8.11 30.26
C LYS A 259 -2.85 8.06 31.19
N LEU A 260 -3.03 8.20 32.50
CA LEU A 260 -1.92 8.11 33.44
C LEU A 260 -1.25 6.73 33.39
N VAL A 261 -2.01 5.64 33.43
CA VAL A 261 -1.47 4.27 33.33
C VAL A 261 -0.73 4.06 32.00
N PHE A 262 -1.33 4.48 30.89
CA PHE A 262 -0.70 4.41 29.57
C PHE A 262 0.61 5.20 29.51
N TRP A 263 0.61 6.47 29.96
CA TRP A 263 1.80 7.32 29.96
C TRP A 263 2.88 6.80 30.90
N THR A 264 2.52 6.20 32.04
CA THR A 264 3.49 5.54 32.93
C THR A 264 4.12 4.32 32.28
N PHE A 265 3.34 3.50 31.55
CA PHE A 265 3.87 2.35 30.82
C PHE A 265 4.74 2.78 29.63
N ALA A 266 4.30 3.78 28.88
CA ALA A 266 5.06 4.36 27.77
C ALA A 266 6.38 4.98 28.26
N ALA A 267 6.41 5.63 29.43
CA ALA A 267 7.62 6.20 29.98
C ALA A 267 8.64 5.15 30.47
N THR A 268 8.20 3.96 30.88
CA THR A 268 9.08 2.89 31.39
C THR A 268 9.56 1.96 30.29
N VAL A 269 8.64 1.48 29.43
CA VAL A 269 8.95 0.52 28.36
C VAL A 269 9.35 1.23 27.07
N GLY A 270 8.77 2.40 26.81
CA GLY A 270 8.98 3.15 25.57
C GLY A 270 10.46 3.45 25.28
N PRO A 271 11.28 3.93 26.23
CA PRO A 271 12.70 4.19 25.95
C PRO A 271 13.46 2.94 25.51
N LEU A 272 13.19 1.78 26.13
CA LEU A 272 13.82 0.51 25.74
C LEU A 272 13.35 0.02 24.37
N ALA A 273 12.05 0.08 24.11
CA ALA A 273 11.48 -0.30 22.82
C ALA A 273 11.97 0.60 21.68
N ILE A 274 11.98 1.93 21.89
CA ILE A 274 12.51 2.91 20.93
C ILE A 274 14.00 2.66 20.69
N THR A 275 14.78 2.39 21.74
CA THR A 275 16.21 2.10 21.59
C THR A 275 16.44 0.84 20.77
N ALA A 276 15.72 -0.24 21.05
CA ALA A 276 15.82 -1.48 20.27
C ALA A 276 15.44 -1.26 18.79
N VAL A 277 14.36 -0.53 18.53
CA VAL A 277 13.95 -0.14 17.17
C VAL A 277 15.00 0.69 16.47
N LEU A 278 15.60 1.67 17.14
CA LEU A 278 16.64 2.51 16.54
C LEU A 278 17.89 1.70 16.21
N ILE A 279 18.30 0.78 17.08
CA ILE A 279 19.44 -0.13 16.83
C ILE A 279 19.15 -1.01 15.62
N ALA A 280 17.98 -1.65 15.57
CA ALA A 280 17.58 -2.46 14.42
C ALA A 280 17.53 -1.63 13.13
N SER A 281 16.91 -0.44 13.20
CA SER A 281 16.80 0.49 12.07
C SER A 281 18.16 0.98 11.57
N MET A 282 19.14 1.20 12.47
CA MET A 282 20.52 1.51 12.09
C MET A 282 21.16 0.35 11.35
N PHE A 283 21.01 -0.88 11.85
CA PHE A 283 21.55 -2.07 11.21
C PHE A 283 20.96 -2.26 9.79
N PHE A 284 19.64 -2.17 9.66
CA PHE A 284 18.96 -2.25 8.36
C PHE A 284 19.35 -1.13 7.41
N THR A 285 19.47 0.10 7.91
CA THR A 285 19.94 1.25 7.13
C THR A 285 21.37 1.03 6.63
N ASN A 286 22.25 0.48 7.47
CA ASN A 286 23.62 0.19 7.07
C ASN A 286 23.69 -0.90 5.98
N ASN A 287 22.89 -1.97 6.13
CA ASN A 287 22.81 -3.02 5.12
C ASN A 287 22.25 -2.48 3.80
N SER A 288 21.22 -1.65 3.87
CA SER A 288 20.66 -0.97 2.71
C SER A 288 21.70 -0.07 2.00
N ASN A 289 22.44 0.75 2.75
CA ASN A 289 23.50 1.58 2.17
C ASN A 289 24.57 0.74 1.45
N ASN A 290 24.92 -0.42 2.00
CA ASN A 290 25.85 -1.36 1.35
C ASN A 290 25.28 -1.92 0.05
N ARG A 291 24.01 -2.36 0.05
CA ARG A 291 23.32 -2.85 -1.17
C ARG A 291 23.21 -1.78 -2.24
N VAL A 292 22.74 -0.58 -1.88
CA VAL A 292 22.63 0.57 -2.80
C VAL A 292 24.00 0.94 -3.36
N SER A 293 25.04 1.00 -2.53
CA SER A 293 26.42 1.27 -2.97
C SER A 293 26.92 0.21 -3.95
N LYS A 294 26.64 -1.07 -3.69
CA LYS A 294 26.97 -2.17 -4.60
C LYS A 294 26.23 -2.04 -5.93
N PHE A 295 24.93 -1.78 -5.89
CA PHE A 295 24.11 -1.52 -7.10
C PHE A 295 24.65 -0.33 -7.91
N LEU A 296 25.00 0.79 -7.28
CA LEU A 296 25.55 1.95 -7.98
C LEU A 296 26.91 1.65 -8.67
N ARG A 297 27.67 0.65 -8.17
CA ARG A 297 28.96 0.25 -8.74
C ARG A 297 28.85 -0.82 -9.82
N GLU A 298 27.96 -1.79 -9.64
CA GLU A 298 27.89 -3.03 -10.42
C GLU A 298 26.65 -3.10 -11.34
N GLY A 299 25.69 -2.19 -11.16
CA GLY A 299 24.48 -2.08 -11.98
C GLY A 299 23.50 -3.23 -11.79
N ASP A 300 22.73 -3.52 -12.84
CA ASP A 300 21.63 -4.50 -12.81
C ASP A 300 22.04 -5.92 -12.49
N LYS A 301 23.31 -6.29 -12.76
CA LYS A 301 23.77 -7.67 -12.61
C LYS A 301 23.56 -8.18 -11.17
N VAL A 302 23.84 -7.33 -10.18
CA VAL A 302 23.67 -7.67 -8.76
C VAL A 302 22.20 -7.86 -8.40
N LEU A 303 21.32 -7.00 -8.93
CA LEU A 303 19.88 -7.12 -8.66
C LEU A 303 19.31 -8.35 -9.36
N MET A 304 19.76 -8.69 -10.56
CA MET A 304 19.29 -9.86 -11.30
C MET A 304 19.59 -11.16 -10.56
N ASP A 305 20.77 -11.29 -9.94
CA ASP A 305 21.11 -12.48 -9.16
C ASP A 305 20.13 -12.65 -7.98
N GLU A 306 19.85 -11.56 -7.23
CA GLU A 306 18.86 -11.53 -6.13
C GLU A 306 17.44 -11.90 -6.63
N ILE A 307 17.03 -11.32 -7.75
CA ILE A 307 15.69 -11.53 -8.33
C ILE A 307 15.51 -12.97 -8.82
N LEU A 308 16.51 -13.54 -9.48
CA LEU A 308 16.42 -14.92 -9.98
C LEU A 308 16.36 -15.94 -8.84
N GLU A 309 16.91 -15.63 -7.68
CA GLU A 309 16.73 -16.41 -6.46
C GLU A 309 15.31 -16.24 -5.89
N SER A 310 14.78 -15.02 -5.82
CA SER A 310 13.44 -14.76 -5.25
C SER A 310 12.30 -15.31 -6.11
N ILE A 311 12.37 -15.17 -7.44
CA ILE A 311 11.32 -15.66 -8.35
C ILE A 311 11.28 -17.20 -8.38
N LYS A 312 12.33 -17.91 -7.92
CA LYS A 312 12.39 -19.39 -7.93
C LYS A 312 11.57 -20.08 -6.84
N MET A 313 10.85 -19.35 -5.97
CA MET A 313 10.02 -19.95 -4.92
C MET A 313 8.50 -19.98 -5.22
N GLU A 314 8.03 -19.25 -6.23
CA GLU A 314 6.73 -19.49 -6.86
C GLU A 314 6.94 -20.31 -8.13
N THR A 315 7.58 -21.48 -8.02
CA THR A 315 7.34 -22.52 -9.02
C THR A 315 5.91 -22.98 -8.84
N PHE A 316 5.06 -22.56 -9.77
CA PHE A 316 3.89 -23.26 -10.27
C PHE A 316 3.24 -24.19 -9.25
N ASP A 317 2.13 -23.76 -8.62
CA ASP A 317 1.22 -24.69 -7.99
C ASP A 317 0.78 -25.72 -9.06
N GLU A 318 1.40 -26.90 -9.03
CA GLU A 318 0.98 -28.10 -9.78
C GLU A 318 -0.43 -28.58 -9.36
N GLU A 319 -1.08 -27.92 -8.39
CA GLU A 319 -2.49 -28.13 -8.06
C GLU A 319 -3.46 -27.66 -9.17
N TRP A 320 -3.01 -26.88 -10.14
CA TRP A 320 -3.91 -26.24 -11.11
C TRP A 320 -4.33 -27.10 -12.31
N MET A 321 -3.85 -28.34 -12.41
CA MET A 321 -4.21 -29.26 -13.50
C MET A 321 -4.81 -30.60 -13.06
N ASN A 322 -4.93 -30.90 -11.76
CA ASN A 322 -5.30 -32.25 -11.31
C ASN A 322 -6.50 -32.40 -10.37
N GLU A 323 -7.26 -31.35 -10.05
CA GLU A 323 -8.57 -31.52 -9.40
C GLU A 323 -9.71 -31.50 -10.43
N GLY A 324 -9.69 -32.52 -11.27
CA GLY A 324 -10.67 -32.72 -12.32
C GLY A 324 -10.96 -34.19 -12.61
N GLU A 325 -10.71 -35.12 -11.67
CA GLU A 325 -11.27 -36.48 -11.72
C GLU A 325 -11.04 -37.21 -10.38
N GLU A 326 -12.08 -37.91 -9.92
CA GLU A 326 -12.11 -38.90 -8.83
C GLU A 326 -11.97 -38.42 -7.36
N LYS A 327 -13.07 -37.88 -6.81
CA LYS A 327 -13.46 -38.17 -5.43
C LYS A 327 -14.78 -38.93 -5.42
N ASP A 328 -14.68 -40.24 -5.50
CA ASP A 328 -15.64 -41.18 -4.93
C ASP A 328 -14.98 -42.55 -4.76
N GLU A 329 -14.58 -42.88 -3.53
CA GLU A 329 -14.96 -44.10 -2.81
C GLU A 329 -14.01 -44.41 -1.64
N LYS A 330 -14.60 -44.50 -0.44
CA LYS A 330 -14.38 -45.50 0.63
C LYS A 330 -12.91 -45.77 1.03
N SER A 331 -12.49 -45.54 2.27
CA SER A 331 -12.87 -46.35 3.45
C SER A 331 -11.97 -45.97 4.65
N VAL A 332 -12.55 -45.70 5.82
CA VAL A 332 -12.53 -46.54 7.04
C VAL A 332 -11.14 -46.93 7.60
N GLY A 333 -10.69 -46.15 8.60
CA GLY A 333 -10.28 -46.58 9.95
C GLY A 333 -9.09 -47.53 10.20
N LYS A 334 -8.09 -47.06 10.97
CA LYS A 334 -7.48 -47.67 12.20
C LYS A 334 -6.11 -47.01 12.51
N THR A 335 -5.96 -46.33 13.65
CA THR A 335 -5.25 -46.73 14.90
C THR A 335 -3.77 -47.09 14.76
N ASP A 336 -2.95 -46.28 15.43
CA ASP A 336 -1.72 -46.56 16.22
C ASP A 336 -0.77 -47.67 15.76
N GLU A 337 0.50 -47.32 15.50
CA GLU A 337 1.62 -47.75 16.37
C GLU A 337 2.93 -47.05 16.01
N LYS A 338 3.76 -46.89 17.06
CA LYS A 338 5.12 -46.39 17.03
C LYS A 338 6.04 -47.40 16.36
N ASP A 339 7.02 -46.92 15.61
CA ASP A 339 8.33 -47.56 15.62
C ASP A 339 9.45 -46.54 15.47
N GLU A 340 10.26 -46.49 16.52
CA GLU A 340 11.55 -45.79 16.56
C GLU A 340 12.58 -46.61 15.77
N ASN A 341 13.57 -45.88 15.25
CA ASN A 341 14.95 -46.33 15.01
C ASN A 341 15.35 -46.63 13.55
N ALA A 342 15.81 -45.59 12.83
CA ALA A 342 16.83 -45.75 11.80
C ALA A 342 17.69 -44.48 11.63
N LYS A 343 18.92 -44.55 12.18
CA LYS A 343 20.17 -43.92 11.72
C LYS A 343 20.10 -42.48 11.16
N LYS A 344 20.50 -41.52 12.02
CA LYS A 344 21.05 -40.23 11.60
C LYS A 344 22.27 -40.42 10.70
N GLN A 345 22.11 -40.18 9.41
CA GLN A 345 23.15 -39.54 8.61
C GLN A 345 22.70 -38.09 8.39
N PRO A 346 23.60 -37.09 8.47
CA PRO A 346 23.24 -35.73 8.11
C PRO A 346 23.03 -35.67 6.60
N SER A 347 21.78 -35.54 6.18
CA SER A 347 21.43 -35.09 4.83
C SER A 347 22.06 -33.71 4.59
N PRO A 348 22.48 -33.37 3.37
CA PRO A 348 22.97 -32.04 3.08
C PRO A 348 21.81 -31.06 3.34
N VAL A 349 22.03 -30.08 4.21
CA VAL A 349 21.13 -28.93 4.38
C VAL A 349 21.04 -28.28 3.00
N SER A 350 19.88 -28.39 2.37
CA SER A 350 19.60 -27.69 1.12
C SER A 350 19.64 -26.18 1.41
N GLU A 351 20.53 -25.46 0.73
CA GLU A 351 20.68 -24.00 0.80
C GLU A 351 19.37 -23.24 0.52
N THR A 352 18.34 -23.92 -0.02
CA THR A 352 17.00 -23.39 -0.28
C THR A 352 16.15 -23.16 0.96
N ASP A 353 16.30 -23.96 2.03
CA ASP A 353 15.49 -23.77 3.25
C ASP A 353 16.02 -22.60 4.10
N THR A 354 17.31 -22.29 3.98
CA THR A 354 17.95 -21.19 4.71
C THR A 354 17.55 -19.82 4.16
N SER A 355 17.46 -19.63 2.84
CA SER A 355 17.14 -18.32 2.26
C SER A 355 15.71 -17.89 2.57
N LYS A 356 14.74 -18.81 2.50
CA LYS A 356 13.34 -18.53 2.86
C LYS A 356 13.19 -18.21 4.35
N ALA A 357 13.88 -18.95 5.21
CA ALA A 357 13.86 -18.68 6.64
C ALA A 357 14.49 -17.31 6.99
N GLU A 358 15.52 -16.90 6.26
CA GLU A 358 16.13 -15.57 6.40
C GLU A 358 15.20 -14.45 5.92
N GLU A 359 14.53 -14.63 4.77
CA GLU A 359 13.50 -13.71 4.27
C GLU A 359 12.34 -13.57 5.27
N ASP A 360 11.77 -14.69 5.75
CA ASP A 360 10.68 -14.68 6.72
C ASP A 360 11.09 -14.00 8.04
N ALA A 361 12.32 -14.22 8.49
CA ALA A 361 12.86 -13.57 9.68
C ALA A 361 13.05 -12.05 9.48
N ASP A 362 13.50 -11.63 8.30
CA ASP A 362 13.67 -10.22 7.96
C ASP A 362 12.31 -9.50 7.86
N VAL A 363 11.33 -10.12 7.20
CA VAL A 363 9.94 -9.63 7.13
C VAL A 363 9.32 -9.50 8.52
N MET A 364 9.52 -10.50 9.39
CA MET A 364 9.06 -10.45 10.78
C MET A 364 9.72 -9.30 11.56
N ALA A 365 11.05 -9.14 11.46
CA ALA A 365 11.78 -8.08 12.15
C ALA A 365 11.35 -6.68 11.66
N ALA A 366 11.13 -6.54 10.35
CA ALA A 366 10.58 -5.37 9.72
C ALA A 366 9.16 -5.05 10.24
N GLY A 367 8.27 -6.06 10.32
CA GLY A 367 6.91 -5.90 10.84
C GLY A 367 6.86 -5.54 12.34
N ILE A 368 7.78 -6.06 13.16
CA ILE A 368 7.91 -5.66 14.57
C ILE A 368 8.34 -4.19 14.67
N THR A 369 9.26 -3.78 13.79
CA THR A 369 9.71 -2.39 13.69
C THR A 369 8.54 -1.49 13.28
N GLU A 370 7.75 -1.87 12.28
CA GLU A 370 6.52 -1.18 11.86
C GLU A 370 5.57 -0.97 13.01
N ALA A 371 5.17 -2.05 13.70
CA ALA A 371 4.19 -1.97 14.78
C ALA A 371 4.68 -1.08 15.95
N THR A 372 5.98 -1.11 16.25
CA THR A 372 6.56 -0.28 17.30
C THR A 372 6.65 1.18 16.88
N VAL A 373 7.03 1.45 15.63
CA VAL A 373 7.06 2.79 15.06
C VAL A 373 5.65 3.37 14.96
N GLU A 374 4.65 2.64 14.46
CA GLU A 374 3.23 3.05 14.48
C GLU A 374 2.70 3.27 15.90
N GLY A 375 3.25 2.56 16.90
CA GLY A 375 2.88 2.76 18.31
C GLY A 375 3.49 4.03 18.93
N VAL A 376 4.65 4.47 18.43
CA VAL A 376 5.44 5.60 18.97
C VAL A 376 5.23 6.88 18.15
N ILE A 377 5.09 6.76 16.84
CA ILE A 377 4.87 7.83 15.87
C ILE A 377 3.38 7.88 15.59
N LEU A 378 2.64 8.63 16.38
CA LEU A 378 1.28 9.03 16.01
C LEU A 378 1.12 10.52 16.16
N GLY A 379 0.97 11.14 14.98
CA GLY A 379 0.79 12.56 14.82
C GLY A 379 -0.41 13.08 15.61
N ASP A 380 -0.21 14.27 16.16
CA ASP A 380 -1.16 15.04 16.99
C ASP A 380 -2.52 15.35 16.32
N ASP A 381 -2.73 15.01 15.05
CA ASP A 381 -3.82 15.56 14.23
C ASP A 381 -4.93 14.56 13.82
N LEU A 382 -4.87 13.30 14.24
CA LEU A 382 -6.00 12.36 14.09
C LEU A 382 -6.30 11.71 15.44
N ASN A 383 -7.06 12.41 16.27
CA ASN A 383 -7.60 11.85 17.50
C ASN A 383 -8.49 10.66 17.10
N SER A 384 -8.03 9.43 17.36
CA SER A 384 -8.73 8.21 16.92
C SER A 384 -10.15 8.07 17.50
N ASN A 385 -10.46 8.85 18.54
CA ASN A 385 -11.73 8.89 19.25
C ASN A 385 -12.68 10.00 18.75
N ASP A 386 -12.26 10.81 17.77
CA ASP A 386 -13.12 11.87 17.24
C ASP A 386 -14.14 11.27 16.27
N GLU A 387 -15.39 11.23 16.71
CA GLU A 387 -16.51 10.93 15.83
C GLU A 387 -16.94 12.19 15.05
N PRO A 388 -17.41 12.02 13.81
CA PRO A 388 -17.96 13.12 13.02
C PRO A 388 -19.16 13.78 13.71
N ALA A 389 -19.42 15.04 13.38
CA ALA A 389 -20.53 15.79 13.97
C ALA A 389 -21.89 15.15 13.65
N SER A 390 -22.03 14.66 12.43
CA SER A 390 -23.11 13.80 11.98
C SER A 390 -22.63 12.93 10.82
N THR A 391 -23.36 11.84 10.59
CA THR A 391 -23.16 10.95 9.44
C THR A 391 -24.49 10.73 8.75
N GLU A 392 -24.54 10.90 7.44
CA GLU A 392 -25.66 10.45 6.63
C GLU A 392 -25.15 9.60 5.48
N THR A 393 -25.85 8.51 5.21
CA THR A 393 -25.49 7.55 4.18
C THR A 393 -26.60 7.45 3.16
N LYS A 394 -26.23 7.54 1.89
CA LYS A 394 -27.13 7.26 0.76
C LYS A 394 -26.61 6.02 0.02
N VAL A 395 -27.45 5.00 -0.10
CA VAL A 395 -27.13 3.81 -0.92
C VAL A 395 -27.37 4.17 -2.39
N VAL A 396 -26.36 3.99 -3.23
CA VAL A 396 -26.37 4.39 -4.64
C VAL A 396 -25.69 3.33 -5.52
N GLY A 397 -25.88 3.45 -6.84
CA GLY A 397 -25.12 2.67 -7.82
C GLY A 397 -23.68 3.15 -7.95
N LEU A 398 -22.82 2.35 -8.60
CA LEU A 398 -21.40 2.65 -8.77
C LEU A 398 -21.15 3.99 -9.49
N GLU A 399 -21.82 4.24 -10.61
CA GLU A 399 -21.61 5.47 -11.40
C GLU A 399 -21.96 6.74 -10.60
N GLU A 400 -23.10 6.72 -9.88
CA GLU A 400 -23.52 7.83 -9.04
C GLU A 400 -22.52 8.06 -7.89
N ALA A 401 -22.05 6.98 -7.25
CA ALA A 401 -21.04 7.07 -6.20
C ALA A 401 -19.72 7.63 -6.72
N MET A 402 -19.28 7.17 -7.89
CA MET A 402 -18.04 7.63 -8.52
C MET A 402 -18.14 9.12 -8.85
N GLU A 403 -19.22 9.57 -9.48
CA GLU A 403 -19.40 10.99 -9.85
C GLU A 403 -19.53 11.92 -8.63
N ALA A 404 -20.17 11.45 -7.56
CA ALA A 404 -20.28 12.22 -6.32
C ALA A 404 -18.95 12.31 -5.56
N ALA A 405 -18.17 11.24 -5.55
CA ALA A 405 -16.89 11.17 -4.86
C ALA A 405 -15.72 11.75 -5.66
N ARG A 406 -15.85 11.84 -7.00
CA ARG A 406 -14.77 12.27 -7.88
C ARG A 406 -14.37 13.71 -7.59
N HIS A 407 -13.14 13.87 -7.12
CA HIS A 407 -12.49 15.16 -6.98
C HIS A 407 -11.31 15.26 -7.96
N THR A 408 -11.28 16.32 -8.77
CA THR A 408 -10.25 16.53 -9.80
C THR A 408 -9.34 17.75 -9.54
N GLY A 409 -9.49 18.44 -8.40
CA GLY A 409 -8.76 19.67 -8.06
C GLY A 409 -7.92 19.60 -6.77
N ASP A 410 -7.18 20.69 -6.51
CA ASP A 410 -6.20 20.85 -5.42
C ASP A 410 -6.75 21.64 -4.22
N ARG A 411 -7.69 22.56 -4.48
CA ARG A 411 -8.17 23.59 -3.55
C ARG A 411 -9.65 23.41 -3.19
N GLY A 412 -9.91 23.35 -1.88
CA GLY A 412 -11.28 23.37 -1.36
C GLY A 412 -12.03 22.05 -1.55
N LEU A 413 -11.49 20.95 -1.00
CA LEU A 413 -12.15 19.63 -0.98
C LEU A 413 -13.61 19.70 -0.53
N ILE A 414 -13.91 20.61 0.39
CA ILE A 414 -15.26 20.91 0.85
C ILE A 414 -15.49 22.41 0.61
N PRO A 415 -16.65 22.83 0.05
CA PRO A 415 -16.90 24.24 -0.29
C PRO A 415 -16.67 25.23 0.87
N SER A 416 -16.94 24.81 2.11
CA SER A 416 -16.76 25.61 3.33
C SER A 416 -15.36 25.52 3.96
N TRP A 417 -14.42 24.77 3.37
CA TRP A 417 -13.09 24.55 3.92
C TRP A 417 -12.02 25.37 3.19
N THR A 418 -11.53 26.41 3.87
CA THR A 418 -10.57 27.38 3.29
C THR A 418 -9.15 27.27 3.84
N ARG A 419 -8.88 26.31 4.74
CA ARG A 419 -7.55 26.15 5.36
C ARG A 419 -6.75 25.07 4.65
N ASN A 420 -5.64 25.48 4.04
CA ASN A 420 -4.64 24.55 3.56
C ASN A 420 -3.80 24.03 4.74
N ALA A 421 -3.32 22.79 4.62
CA ALA A 421 -2.26 22.25 5.44
C ALA A 421 -0.99 23.10 5.21
N PRO A 422 -0.09 23.20 6.21
CA PRO A 422 1.05 24.10 6.17
C PRO A 422 2.18 23.54 5.29
N PHE A 423 1.93 23.23 4.02
CA PHE A 423 2.91 22.67 3.09
C PHE A 423 3.96 23.68 2.65
N SER A 424 5.15 23.18 2.29
CA SER A 424 6.19 23.98 1.65
C SER A 424 5.85 24.25 0.19
N GLU A 425 6.41 25.32 -0.39
CA GLU A 425 6.23 25.67 -1.81
C GLU A 425 6.57 24.51 -2.77
N GLU A 426 7.61 23.73 -2.45
CA GLU A 426 7.96 22.52 -3.20
C GLU A 426 6.82 21.50 -3.24
N VAL A 427 6.13 21.28 -2.12
CA VAL A 427 5.00 20.34 -2.05
C VAL A 427 3.77 20.91 -2.73
N LEU A 428 3.54 22.23 -2.64
CA LEU A 428 2.46 22.88 -3.39
C LEU A 428 2.70 22.74 -4.90
N THR A 429 3.94 22.90 -5.36
CA THR A 429 4.32 22.70 -6.77
C THR A 429 4.08 21.25 -7.20
N MET A 430 4.44 20.28 -6.35
CA MET A 430 4.16 18.86 -6.60
C MET A 430 2.67 18.58 -6.73
N ILE A 431 1.81 19.15 -5.87
CA ILE A 431 0.35 19.03 -5.96
C ILE A 431 -0.13 19.60 -7.30
N GLU A 432 0.27 20.82 -7.64
CA GLU A 432 -0.14 21.49 -8.88
C GLU A 432 0.24 20.69 -10.13
N ASN A 433 1.41 20.07 -10.16
CA ASN A 433 1.82 19.24 -11.28
C ASN A 433 1.06 17.92 -11.30
N MET A 434 0.96 17.22 -10.18
CA MET A 434 0.28 15.93 -10.10
C MET A 434 -1.21 16.04 -10.46
N ASP A 435 -1.86 17.15 -10.13
CA ASP A 435 -3.28 17.37 -10.45
C ASP A 435 -3.55 17.53 -11.94
N LYS A 436 -2.57 18.05 -12.72
CA LYS A 436 -2.67 18.13 -14.19
C LYS A 436 -2.75 16.76 -14.85
N LEU A 437 -2.36 15.69 -14.15
CA LEU A 437 -2.48 14.32 -14.63
C LEU A 437 -3.92 13.77 -14.55
N GLY A 438 -4.91 14.54 -14.06
CA GLY A 438 -6.33 14.15 -14.18
C GLY A 438 -6.72 12.92 -13.35
N TRP A 439 -6.21 12.81 -12.12
CA TRP A 439 -6.51 11.71 -11.21
C TRP A 439 -8.01 11.61 -10.86
N GLU A 440 -8.52 10.39 -10.78
CA GLU A 440 -9.76 10.05 -10.11
C GLU A 440 -9.46 9.73 -8.65
N LYS A 441 -9.80 10.67 -7.76
CA LYS A 441 -9.44 10.63 -6.35
C LYS A 441 -10.63 10.19 -5.50
N TYR A 442 -10.51 9.06 -4.81
CA TYR A 442 -11.57 8.52 -3.96
C TYR A 442 -11.14 8.48 -2.49
N ALA A 443 -11.97 9.06 -1.63
CA ALA A 443 -11.72 9.16 -0.20
C ALA A 443 -12.62 8.16 0.53
N VAL A 444 -12.03 7.11 1.11
CA VAL A 444 -12.76 6.00 1.72
C VAL A 444 -12.81 6.13 3.24
N TYR A 445 -13.93 5.70 3.83
CA TYR A 445 -14.18 5.82 5.26
C TYR A 445 -14.17 4.47 5.98
N ILE A 446 -12.97 4.11 6.46
CA ILE A 446 -12.70 2.92 7.25
C ILE A 446 -12.57 3.30 8.73
N THR A 447 -13.36 2.68 9.60
CA THR A 447 -13.43 3.05 11.02
C THR A 447 -12.47 2.28 11.91
N VAL A 448 -11.83 1.22 11.40
CA VAL A 448 -10.87 0.44 12.19
C VAL A 448 -9.62 1.27 12.51
N ILE A 449 -8.96 0.96 13.63
CA ILE A 449 -7.81 1.73 14.14
C ILE A 449 -6.58 1.63 13.21
N HIS A 450 -6.40 0.49 12.54
CA HIS A 450 -5.31 0.26 11.59
C HIS A 450 -5.84 0.32 10.16
N SER A 451 -6.44 1.46 9.77
CA SER A 451 -7.07 1.59 8.44
C SER A 451 -6.05 1.52 7.30
N HIS A 452 -4.78 1.84 7.54
CA HIS A 452 -3.70 1.67 6.57
C HIS A 452 -3.60 0.23 6.07
N ALA A 453 -3.44 -0.74 6.97
CA ALA A 453 -3.42 -2.15 6.62
C ALA A 453 -4.81 -2.67 6.19
N ALA A 454 -5.89 -2.11 6.75
CA ALA A 454 -7.23 -2.57 6.45
C ALA A 454 -7.72 -2.16 5.06
N ILE A 455 -7.27 -1.04 4.48
CA ILE A 455 -7.73 -0.59 3.16
C ILE A 455 -7.40 -1.58 2.04
N VAL A 456 -6.36 -2.39 2.22
CA VAL A 456 -5.97 -3.50 1.31
C VAL A 456 -6.31 -4.88 1.87
N ALA A 457 -7.14 -4.94 2.93
CA ALA A 457 -7.50 -6.16 3.62
C ALA A 457 -6.29 -7.08 3.90
N ARG A 458 -5.18 -6.49 4.40
CA ARG A 458 -3.89 -7.18 4.64
C ARG A 458 -4.00 -8.46 5.48
N ARG A 459 -5.02 -8.60 6.33
CA ARG A 459 -5.29 -9.80 7.15
C ARG A 459 -6.31 -10.77 6.52
N GLY A 460 -6.65 -10.57 5.26
CA GLY A 460 -7.61 -11.37 4.49
C GLY A 460 -9.01 -10.77 4.42
N LEU A 461 -9.74 -11.15 3.37
CA LEU A 461 -11.04 -10.59 3.03
C LEU A 461 -12.12 -10.85 4.10
N THR A 462 -12.05 -11.96 4.81
CA THR A 462 -13.02 -12.33 5.86
C THR A 462 -12.70 -11.71 7.22
N GLN A 463 -11.44 -11.31 7.47
CA GLN A 463 -11.04 -10.71 8.74
C GLN A 463 -11.22 -9.19 8.75
N GLN A 464 -11.13 -8.55 7.58
CA GLN A 464 -11.20 -7.11 7.43
C GLN A 464 -12.34 -6.72 6.47
N GLY A 465 -13.59 -6.94 6.90
CA GLY A 465 -14.78 -6.74 6.05
C GLY A 465 -14.90 -5.35 5.40
N GLN A 466 -14.61 -4.27 6.12
CA GLN A 466 -14.59 -2.91 5.54
C GLN A 466 -13.50 -2.76 4.46
N GLY A 467 -12.36 -3.41 4.67
CA GLY A 467 -11.27 -3.48 3.70
C GLY A 467 -11.66 -4.24 2.45
N ALA A 468 -12.23 -5.43 2.62
CA ALA A 468 -12.74 -6.26 1.54
C ALA A 468 -13.83 -5.53 0.73
N ALA A 469 -14.75 -4.83 1.39
CA ALA A 469 -15.74 -4.00 0.73
C ALA A 469 -15.09 -2.86 -0.09
N THR A 470 -14.05 -2.23 0.46
CA THR A 470 -13.27 -1.21 -0.24
C THR A 470 -12.54 -1.77 -1.46
N LEU A 471 -11.98 -2.99 -1.36
CA LEU A 471 -11.33 -3.65 -2.49
C LEU A 471 -12.33 -4.07 -3.58
N ARG A 472 -13.54 -4.51 -3.21
CA ARG A 472 -14.61 -4.79 -4.18
C ARG A 472 -15.07 -3.52 -4.90
N LEU A 473 -15.18 -2.40 -4.18
CA LEU A 473 -15.41 -1.11 -4.82
C LEU A 473 -14.27 -0.77 -5.78
N PHE A 474 -13.02 -0.89 -5.33
CA PHE A 474 -11.85 -0.61 -6.14
C PHE A 474 -11.85 -1.47 -7.41
N SER A 475 -12.11 -2.77 -7.29
CA SER A 475 -12.18 -3.64 -8.46
C SER A 475 -13.26 -3.16 -9.42
N GLU A 476 -14.48 -2.85 -8.97
CA GLU A 476 -15.54 -2.35 -9.85
C GLU A 476 -15.19 -1.00 -10.51
N ILE A 477 -14.49 -0.10 -9.80
CA ILE A 477 -13.93 1.12 -10.41
C ILE A 477 -12.96 0.75 -11.53
N ILE A 478 -12.03 -0.17 -11.27
CA ILE A 478 -11.09 -0.66 -12.30
C ILE A 478 -11.83 -1.30 -13.47
N ARG A 479 -12.92 -2.05 -13.23
CA ARG A 479 -13.76 -2.65 -14.29
C ARG A 479 -14.17 -1.66 -15.34
N SER A 480 -14.52 -0.47 -14.90
CA SER A 480 -15.06 0.57 -15.77
C SER A 480 -13.99 1.20 -16.66
N LYS A 481 -12.71 0.86 -16.45
CA LYS A 481 -11.54 1.45 -17.13
C LYS A 481 -10.77 0.46 -18.02
N ILE A 482 -10.98 -0.84 -17.83
CA ILE A 482 -10.35 -1.92 -18.61
C ILE A 482 -11.34 -2.48 -19.62
#